data_AF-A0A0F5FE61-F1
#
_entry.id   AF-A0A0F5FE61-F1
#
_cell.length_a   1.000
_cell.length_b   1.000
_cell.length_c   1.000
_cell.angle_alpha   90.00
_cell.angle_beta   90.00
_cell.angle_gamma   90.00
#
_symmetry.space_group_name_H-M   'P 1'
#
loop_
_entity.id
_entity.type
_entity.pdbx_description
1 polymer ?
#
loop_
_entity_poly.entity_id
_entity_poly.type
_entity_poly.pdbx_seq_one_letter_code
_entity_poly.pdbx_strand_id
1 'polypeptide(L)'
;MLRAILAWVERRRVIRRQWREDARHLVRLHGPTAYYEAQRLAARSRAIDDGRFLHWAKVAAEVARIEPSAEMDIDVVRSIVDRELRHRGPQSDPKR
;
A
#
# COMPACT_ATOMS: atom_id res chain seq x y z
N MET A 1 -23.86 -2.84 -24.05
CA MET A 1 -22.99 -1.78 -23.48
C MET A 1 -23.31 -1.49 -22.01
N LEU A 2 -24.55 -1.13 -21.65
CA LEU A 2 -24.92 -0.77 -20.26
C LEU A 2 -24.60 -1.87 -19.22
N ARG A 3 -24.87 -3.15 -19.53
CA ARG A 3 -24.56 -4.29 -18.64
C ARG A 3 -23.05 -4.46 -18.38
N ALA A 4 -22.21 -4.22 -19.39
CA ALA A 4 -20.76 -4.29 -19.25
C ALA A 4 -20.22 -3.14 -18.38
N ILE A 5 -20.80 -1.94 -18.52
CA ILE A 5 -20.47 -0.78 -17.66
C ILE A 5 -20.86 -1.07 -16.21
N LEU A 6 -22.07 -1.58 -15.96
CA LEU A 6 -22.53 -1.92 -14.60
C LEU A 6 -21.65 -3.00 -13.95
N ALA A 7 -21.29 -4.05 -14.69
CA ALA A 7 -20.39 -5.09 -14.21
C ALA A 7 -18.98 -4.55 -13.89
N TRP A 8 -18.45 -3.65 -14.73
CA TRP A 8 -17.18 -2.97 -14.46
C TRP A 8 -17.26 -2.08 -13.21
N VAL A 9 -18.34 -1.31 -13.03
CA VAL A 9 -18.57 -0.49 -11.83
C VAL A 9 -18.60 -1.36 -10.59
N GLU A 10 -19.31 -2.49 -10.62
CA GLU A 10 -19.41 -3.37 -9.45
C GLU A 10 -18.06 -3.99 -9.11
N ARG A 11 -17.30 -4.46 -10.12
CA ARG A 11 -15.93 -4.93 -9.92
C ARG A 11 -15.02 -3.86 -9.31
N ARG A 12 -15.14 -2.61 -9.76
CA ARG A 12 -14.40 -1.47 -9.22
C ARG A 12 -14.80 -1.14 -7.78
N ARG A 13 -16.08 -1.28 -7.43
CA ARG A 13 -16.58 -1.11 -6.06
C ARG A 13 -15.98 -2.14 -5.13
N VAL A 14 -15.93 -3.42 -5.52
CA VAL A 14 -15.31 -4.49 -4.72
C VAL A 14 -13.83 -4.17 -4.46
N ILE A 15 -13.07 -3.83 -5.51
CA ILE A 15 -11.65 -3.48 -5.37
C ILE A 15 -11.47 -2.28 -4.41
N ARG A 16 -12.29 -1.25 -4.56
CA ARG A 16 -12.21 -0.06 -3.70
C ARG A 16 -12.63 -0.34 -2.25
N ARG A 17 -13.60 -1.24 -2.04
CA ARG A 17 -13.98 -1.69 -0.69
C ARG A 17 -12.80 -2.37 -0.01
N GLN A 18 -12.10 -3.26 -0.72
CA GLN A 18 -10.89 -3.90 -0.18
C GLN A 18 -9.83 -2.88 0.24
N TRP A 19 -9.51 -1.91 -0.62
CA TRP A 19 -8.53 -0.86 -0.26
C TRP A 19 -8.95 -0.07 0.98
N ARG A 20 -10.24 0.23 1.11
CA ARG A 20 -10.75 0.99 2.25
C ARG A 20 -10.77 0.15 3.53
N GLU A 21 -11.03 -1.15 3.44
CA GLU A 21 -10.98 -2.07 4.57
C GLU A 21 -9.55 -2.22 5.09
N ASP A 22 -8.59 -2.43 4.19
CA ASP A 22 -7.17 -2.51 4.53
C ASP A 22 -6.67 -1.17 5.10
N ALA A 23 -7.08 -0.03 4.52
CA ALA A 23 -6.75 1.29 5.05
C ALA A 23 -7.29 1.49 6.47
N ARG A 24 -8.56 1.12 6.73
CA ARG A 24 -9.12 1.17 8.08
C ARG A 24 -8.38 0.25 9.04
N HIS A 25 -7.95 -0.93 8.57
CA HIS A 25 -7.17 -1.84 9.39
C HIS A 25 -5.84 -1.22 9.79
N LEU A 26 -5.10 -0.63 8.84
CA LEU A 26 -3.85 0.07 9.13
C LEU A 26 -4.06 1.27 10.07
N VAL A 27 -5.10 2.08 9.86
CA VAL A 27 -5.42 3.20 10.76
C VAL A 27 -5.71 2.72 12.18
N ARG A 28 -6.44 1.60 12.35
CA ARG A 28 -6.67 1.03 13.69
C ARG A 28 -5.39 0.56 14.38
N LEU A 29 -4.43 0.02 13.62
CA LEU A 29 -3.19 -0.54 14.17
C LEU A 29 -2.11 0.52 14.42
N HIS A 30 -2.02 1.51 13.53
CA HIS A 30 -0.88 2.42 13.46
C HIS A 30 -1.26 3.89 13.64
N GLY A 31 -2.57 4.20 13.73
CA GLY A 31 -3.08 5.55 13.94
C GLY A 31 -2.52 6.55 12.93
N PRO A 32 -1.97 7.69 13.38
CA PRO A 32 -1.35 8.70 12.52
C PRO A 32 -0.25 8.16 11.58
N THR A 33 0.46 7.10 11.97
CA THR A 33 1.56 6.54 11.17
C THR A 33 1.12 5.53 10.10
N ALA A 34 -0.19 5.25 9.99
CA ALA A 34 -0.74 4.26 9.05
C ALA A 34 -0.40 4.55 7.57
N TYR A 35 -0.25 5.83 7.22
CA TYR A 35 0.16 6.22 5.86
C TYR A 35 1.56 5.71 5.54
N TYR A 36 2.50 5.87 6.47
CA TYR A 36 3.86 5.36 6.33
C TYR A 36 3.91 3.84 6.25
N GLU A 37 3.07 3.13 7.00
CA GLU A 37 3.03 1.68 6.92
C GLU A 37 2.47 1.19 5.57
N ALA A 38 1.46 1.87 5.03
CA ALA A 38 0.99 1.57 3.68
C ALA A 38 2.08 1.81 2.62
N GLN A 39 2.88 2.86 2.77
CA GLN A 39 4.04 3.13 1.89
C GLN A 39 5.14 2.09 2.05
N ARG A 40 5.40 1.61 3.27
CA ARG A 40 6.33 0.50 3.54
C ARG A 40 5.89 -0.77 2.81
N LEU A 41 4.62 -1.14 2.95
CA LEU A 41 4.06 -2.31 2.28
C LEU A 41 4.12 -2.18 0.76
N ALA A 42 3.85 -0.99 0.21
CA ALA A 42 4.01 -0.72 -1.22
C ALA A 42 5.47 -0.90 -1.66
N ALA A 43 6.41 -0.26 -0.95
CA ALA A 43 7.84 -0.37 -1.24
C ALA A 43 8.34 -1.81 -1.16
N ARG A 44 7.92 -2.56 -0.13
CA ARG A 44 8.23 -3.99 0.03
C ARG A 44 7.68 -4.81 -1.12
N SER A 45 6.41 -4.63 -1.48
CA SER A 45 5.80 -5.30 -2.63
C SER A 45 6.54 -5.02 -3.93
N ARG A 46 7.04 -3.80 -4.12
CA ARG A 46 7.91 -3.46 -5.25
C ARG A 46 9.28 -4.13 -5.15
N ALA A 47 9.86 -4.21 -3.96
CA ALA A 47 11.14 -4.87 -3.74
C ALA A 47 11.07 -6.36 -4.11
N ILE A 48 10.00 -7.07 -3.70
CA ILE A 48 9.85 -8.52 -3.92
C ILE A 48 9.11 -8.89 -5.22
N ASP A 49 8.55 -7.91 -5.93
CA ASP A 49 7.75 -8.05 -7.14
C ASP A 49 6.51 -8.97 -6.99
N ASP A 50 5.75 -8.79 -5.91
CA ASP A 50 4.55 -9.61 -5.62
C ASP A 50 3.26 -9.11 -6.30
N GLY A 51 3.36 -8.11 -7.18
CA GLY A 51 2.22 -7.50 -7.86
C GLY A 51 1.29 -6.65 -6.99
N ARG A 52 1.55 -6.49 -5.69
CA ARG A 52 0.68 -5.75 -4.76
C ARG A 52 1.09 -4.30 -4.54
N PHE A 53 2.13 -3.81 -5.24
CA PHE A 53 2.56 -2.41 -5.15
C PHE A 53 1.40 -1.42 -5.35
N LEU A 54 0.62 -1.58 -6.42
CA LEU A 54 -0.51 -0.70 -6.72
C LEU A 54 -1.64 -0.82 -5.68
N HIS A 55 -1.83 -2.00 -5.09
CA HIS A 55 -2.80 -2.21 -4.02
C HIS A 55 -2.43 -1.35 -2.81
N TRP A 56 -1.21 -1.49 -2.29
CA TRP A 56 -0.76 -0.75 -1.12
C TRP A 56 -0.63 0.76 -1.37
N ALA A 57 -0.24 1.18 -2.59
CA ALA A 57 -0.26 2.60 -2.97
C ALA A 57 -1.69 3.18 -2.95
N LYS A 58 -2.71 2.39 -3.34
CA LYS A 58 -4.11 2.80 -3.24
C LYS A 58 -4.64 2.78 -1.80
N VAL A 59 -4.17 1.83 -0.99
CA VAL A 59 -4.44 1.82 0.46
C VAL A 59 -3.88 3.09 1.11
N ALA A 60 -2.64 3.51 0.79
CA ALA A 60 -2.07 4.76 1.32
C ALA A 60 -2.93 6.00 0.98
N ALA A 61 -3.45 6.06 -0.25
CA ALA A 61 -4.36 7.12 -0.66
C ALA A 61 -5.71 7.10 0.10
N GLU A 62 -6.24 5.90 0.40
CA GLU A 62 -7.44 5.78 1.22
C GLU A 62 -7.15 6.08 2.70
N VAL A 63 -5.96 5.78 3.23
CA VAL A 63 -5.52 6.20 4.59
C VAL A 63 -5.53 7.72 4.69
N ALA A 64 -4.85 8.41 3.78
CA ALA A 64 -4.83 9.89 3.73
C ALA A 64 -6.24 10.51 3.63
N ARG A 65 -7.20 9.77 3.07
CA ARG A 65 -8.60 10.20 2.95
C ARG A 65 -9.39 10.01 4.25
N ILE A 66 -9.15 8.95 5.01
CA ILE A 66 -9.98 8.56 6.16
C ILE A 66 -9.40 8.98 7.52
N GLU A 67 -8.09 9.22 7.60
CA GLU A 67 -7.40 9.62 8.82
C GLU A 67 -6.80 11.03 8.63
N PRO A 68 -7.52 12.08 9.04
CA PRO A 68 -7.06 13.47 8.86
C PRO A 68 -5.77 13.79 9.64
N SER A 69 -5.45 13.03 10.68
CA SER A 69 -4.22 13.19 11.46
C SER A 69 -3.04 12.39 10.89
N ALA A 70 -3.21 11.73 9.75
CA ALA A 70 -2.16 10.91 9.14
C ALA A 70 -0.92 11.76 8.85
N GLU A 71 0.23 11.27 9.32
CA GLU A 71 1.52 11.88 9.05
C GLU A 71 1.94 11.58 7.61
N MET A 72 2.36 12.62 6.88
CA MET A 72 2.64 12.54 5.44
C MET A 72 3.88 13.37 5.05
N ASP A 73 4.98 13.17 5.77
CA ASP A 73 6.28 13.74 5.43
C ASP A 73 6.95 12.94 4.30
N ILE A 74 7.27 13.63 3.21
CA ILE A 74 7.89 13.04 2.02
C ILE A 74 9.30 12.49 2.29
N ASP A 75 10.05 13.08 3.22
CA ASP A 75 11.41 12.63 3.53
C ASP A 75 11.38 11.34 4.36
N VAL A 76 10.37 11.20 5.23
CA VAL A 76 10.09 9.94 5.94
C VAL A 76 9.68 8.85 4.93
N VAL A 77 8.80 9.16 3.98
CA VAL A 77 8.41 8.20 2.92
C VAL A 77 9.63 7.78 2.10
N ARG A 78 10.49 8.73 1.70
CA ARG A 78 11.71 8.45 0.94
C ARG A 78 12.61 7.49 1.71
N SER A 79 12.86 7.76 3.00
CA SER A 79 13.66 6.91 3.88
C SER A 79 13.11 5.48 4.00
N ILE A 80 11.79 5.34 4.11
CA ILE A 80 11.10 4.02 4.15
C ILE A 80 11.31 3.27 2.84
N VAL A 81 11.03 3.91 1.70
CA VAL A 81 11.16 3.30 0.37
C VAL A 81 12.58 2.82 0.14
N ASP A 82 13.54 3.71 0.38
CA ASP A 82 14.96 3.43 0.31
C ASP A 82 15.37 2.23 1.17
N ARG A 83 14.87 2.15 2.40
CA ARG A 83 15.16 1.04 3.32
C ARG A 83 14.62 -0.29 2.79
N GLU A 84 13.35 -0.35 2.36
CA GLU A 84 12.73 -1.59 1.89
C GLU A 84 13.33 -2.06 0.56
N LEU A 85 13.70 -1.13 -0.34
CA LEU A 85 14.38 -1.46 -1.59
C LEU A 85 15.82 -1.97 -1.35
N ARG A 86 16.54 -1.40 -0.37
CA ARG A 86 17.90 -1.86 0.00
C ARG A 86 17.92 -3.21 0.73
N HIS A 87 16.83 -3.60 1.40
CA HIS A 87 16.74 -4.91 2.05
C HIS A 87 16.76 -6.10 1.06
N ARG A 88 16.78 -5.83 -0.26
CA ARG A 88 17.07 -6.81 -1.31
C ARG A 88 18.48 -6.64 -1.93
N GLY A 89 19.48 -6.23 -1.14
CA GLY A 89 20.89 -6.60 -1.38
C GLY A 89 21.07 -8.12 -1.20
N PRO A 90 21.97 -8.77 -1.94
CA PRO A 90 21.79 -10.13 -2.47
C PRO A 90 21.34 -11.12 -1.39
N GLN A 91 20.15 -11.68 -1.61
CA GLN A 91 19.68 -12.86 -0.92
C GLN A 91 20.69 -13.98 -1.23
N SER A 92 21.61 -14.18 -0.30
CA SER A 92 22.40 -15.38 -0.03
C SER A 92 22.14 -16.50 -1.03
N ASP A 93 23.07 -16.62 -1.98
CA ASP A 93 23.41 -17.85 -2.69
C ASP A 93 23.44 -18.99 -1.66
N PRO A 94 22.55 -20.01 -1.73
CA PRO A 94 22.64 -21.15 -0.83
C PRO A 94 23.78 -22.04 -1.33
N LYS A 95 25.02 -21.62 -1.05
CA LYS A 95 26.17 -22.52 -1.07
C LYS A 95 26.39 -23.05 0.34
N ARG A 96 25.83 -24.24 0.60
CA ARG A 96 26.51 -25.36 1.27
C ARG A 96 25.64 -26.60 1.24
#